data_AF-A0A931HUR6-F1
#
_entry.id   AF-A0A931HUR6-F1
#
_cell.length_a   1.000
_cell.length_b   1.000
_cell.length_c   1.000
_cell.angle_alpha   90.00
_cell.angle_beta   90.00
_cell.angle_gamma   90.00
#
_symmetry.space_group_name_H-M   'P 1'
#
loop_
_entity.id
_entity.type
_entity.pdbx_description
1 polymer ?
#
loop_
_entity_poly.entity_id
_entity_poly.type
_entity_poly.pdbx_seq_one_letter_code
_entity_poly.pdbx_strand_id
1 'polypeptide(L)'
;MADDRKQTIINEIKYWKTNRLLPAEYCDYLLALYSEGDGSHDGKQAAVLEKPRSSPISAVFLVLTLILLPLSFLVIYFTEMDMIMQTGLLSSFVLIAFIHAIRLNYARSMFFQFPLIIGLLIALLLTVSVISHYSAGNTAIFVSVPFHSLIWFYIGWKLKLKYLQISGVIGMLLVTILIVL
;
A
#
# COMPACT_ATOMS: atom_id res chain seq x y z
N MET A 1 3.91 -6.57 55.94
CA MET A 1 3.45 -5.18 56.17
C MET A 1 3.65 -4.28 54.94
N ALA A 2 4.76 -4.37 54.20
CA ALA A 2 4.97 -3.54 53.00
C ALA A 2 4.02 -3.90 51.83
N ASP A 3 3.74 -5.19 51.62
CA ASP A 3 2.90 -5.65 50.49
C ASP A 3 1.43 -5.23 50.59
N ASP A 4 0.91 -5.08 51.80
CA ASP A 4 -0.49 -4.70 52.04
C ASP A 4 -0.76 -3.24 51.63
N ARG A 5 0.25 -2.38 51.80
CA ARG A 5 0.21 -0.98 51.33
C ARG A 5 0.30 -0.90 49.81
N LYS A 6 1.13 -1.76 49.20
CA LYS A 6 1.27 -1.86 47.73
C LYS A 6 -0.06 -2.24 47.08
N GLN A 7 -0.74 -3.24 47.63
CA GLN A 7 -2.04 -3.70 47.13
C GLN A 7 -3.13 -2.62 47.26
N THR A 8 -3.10 -1.86 48.36
CA THR A 8 -4.02 -0.73 48.57
C THR A 8 -3.84 0.34 47.50
N ILE A 9 -2.59 0.72 47.19
CA ILE A 9 -2.27 1.72 46.14
C ILE A 9 -2.73 1.25 44.76
N ILE A 10 -2.53 -0.04 44.43
CA ILE A 10 -2.98 -0.61 43.16
C ILE A 10 -4.50 -0.52 43.02
N ASN A 11 -5.26 -0.77 44.09
CA ASN A 11 -6.72 -0.69 44.08
C ASN A 11 -7.21 0.76 43.89
N GLU A 12 -6.54 1.74 44.51
CA GLU A 12 -6.85 3.16 44.31
C GLU A 12 -6.60 3.61 42.87
N ILE A 13 -5.48 3.20 42.26
CA ILE A 13 -5.18 3.55 40.86
C ILE A 13 -6.24 2.95 39.91
N LYS A 14 -6.70 1.72 40.16
CA LYS A 14 -7.81 1.11 39.41
C LYS A 14 -9.13 1.88 39.57
N TYR A 15 -9.40 2.39 40.78
CA TYR A 15 -10.55 3.26 41.03
C TYR A 15 -10.45 4.59 40.26
N TRP A 16 -9.28 5.23 40.24
CA TRP A 16 -9.05 6.47 39.48
C TRP A 16 -9.23 6.27 37.97
N LYS A 17 -8.74 5.15 37.43
CA LYS A 17 -8.88 4.78 36.01
C LYS A 17 -10.35 4.57 35.63
N THR A 18 -11.11 3.87 36.47
CA THR A 18 -12.55 3.58 36.22
C THR A 18 -13.40 4.85 36.24
N ASN A 19 -13.12 5.75 37.18
CA ASN A 19 -13.85 7.02 37.33
C ASN A 19 -13.28 8.18 36.48
N ARG A 20 -12.26 7.91 35.66
CA ARG A 20 -11.58 8.91 34.80
C ARG A 20 -11.07 10.14 35.56
N LEU A 21 -10.65 9.95 36.81
CA LEU A 21 -10.09 11.01 37.66
C LEU A 21 -8.69 11.43 37.19
N LEU A 22 -8.00 10.52 36.50
CA LEU A 22 -6.68 10.72 35.90
C LEU A 22 -6.70 10.18 34.46
N PRO A 23 -5.92 10.77 33.53
CA PRO A 23 -5.78 10.25 32.18
C PRO A 23 -5.21 8.82 32.20
N ALA A 24 -5.75 7.96 31.34
CA ALA A 24 -5.48 6.51 31.37
C ALA A 24 -3.99 6.16 31.27
N GLU A 25 -3.22 6.94 30.51
CA GLU A 25 -1.78 6.76 30.32
C GLU A 25 -0.99 6.87 31.64
N TYR A 26 -1.39 7.78 32.54
CA TYR A 26 -0.74 7.93 33.85
C TYR A 26 -1.11 6.80 34.81
N CYS A 27 -2.36 6.34 34.77
CA CYS A 27 -2.78 5.16 35.54
C CYS A 27 -2.00 3.91 35.10
N ASP A 28 -1.77 3.75 33.80
CA ASP A 28 -1.03 2.60 33.25
C ASP A 28 0.45 2.65 33.62
N TYR A 29 1.07 3.84 33.62
CA TYR A 29 2.43 4.03 34.12
C TYR A 29 2.57 3.67 35.61
N LEU A 30 1.66 4.18 36.45
CA LEU A 30 1.69 3.90 37.90
C LEU A 30 1.41 2.43 38.20
N LEU A 31 0.48 1.79 37.50
CA LEU A 31 0.21 0.36 37.66
C LEU A 31 1.41 -0.48 37.27
N ALA A 32 2.13 -0.14 36.20
CA ALA A 32 3.35 -0.84 35.80
C ALA A 32 4.49 -0.64 36.82
N LEU A 33 4.59 0.56 37.41
CA LEU A 33 5.61 0.88 38.40
C LEU A 33 5.37 0.14 39.72
N TYR A 34 4.12 0.12 40.19
CA TYR A 34 3.75 -0.54 41.44
C TYR A 34 3.47 -2.03 41.28
N SER A 35 3.31 -2.58 40.07
CA SER A 35 3.20 -4.03 39.87
C SER A 35 4.55 -4.73 39.78
N GLU A 36 5.67 -4.01 39.55
CA GLU A 36 7.04 -4.56 39.51
C GLU A 36 7.21 -5.83 38.64
N GLY A 37 6.31 -6.05 37.67
CA GLY A 37 6.31 -7.26 36.84
C GLY A 37 5.60 -8.48 37.44
N ASP A 38 4.94 -8.36 38.60
CA ASP A 38 4.02 -9.36 39.12
C ASP A 38 2.70 -9.30 38.33
N GLY A 39 2.55 -10.28 37.45
CA GLY A 39 1.54 -10.35 36.39
C GLY A 39 0.12 -10.57 36.88
N SER A 40 -0.42 -9.69 37.72
CA SER A 40 -1.86 -9.59 37.96
C SER A 40 -2.50 -8.60 36.98
N HIS A 41 -2.28 -8.87 35.69
CA HIS A 41 -3.08 -8.34 34.58
C HIS A 41 -4.47 -9.00 34.59
N ASP A 42 -5.25 -8.73 35.64
CA ASP A 42 -6.70 -8.94 35.58
C ASP A 42 -7.34 -7.61 35.21
N GLY A 43 -7.81 -7.53 33.96
CA GLY A 43 -8.43 -6.33 33.41
C GLY A 43 -7.87 -5.93 32.04
N LYS A 44 -8.32 -6.65 31.01
CA LYS A 44 -8.56 -6.18 29.64
C LYS A 44 -8.35 -4.66 29.44
N GLN A 45 -7.17 -4.28 28.99
CA GLN A 45 -6.83 -3.11 28.17
C GLN A 45 -5.32 -2.89 28.27
N ALA A 46 -4.55 -3.90 27.86
CA ALA A 46 -3.33 -3.56 27.18
C ALA A 46 -3.79 -2.82 25.92
N ALA A 47 -3.51 -1.52 25.85
CA ALA A 47 -3.39 -0.79 24.60
C ALA A 47 -2.24 -1.46 23.82
N VAL A 48 -2.53 -2.66 23.33
CA VAL A 48 -1.78 -3.30 22.26
C VAL A 48 -1.91 -2.27 21.16
N LEU A 49 -0.81 -1.57 20.90
CA LEU A 49 -0.50 -1.03 19.58
C LEU A 49 -1.10 -2.02 18.59
N GLU A 50 -2.27 -1.69 18.01
CA GLU A 50 -2.97 -2.56 17.09
C GLU A 50 -2.08 -2.65 15.87
N LYS A 51 -1.09 -3.54 15.95
CA LYS A 51 -0.31 -4.03 14.84
C LYS A 51 -1.40 -4.51 13.89
N PRO A 52 -1.59 -3.87 12.72
CA PRO A 52 -2.65 -4.26 11.82
C PRO A 52 -2.44 -5.74 11.59
N ARG A 53 -3.38 -6.55 12.10
CA ARG A 53 -3.30 -7.99 12.04
C ARG A 53 -3.44 -8.29 10.56
N SER A 54 -2.31 -8.33 9.87
CA SER A 54 -2.23 -8.60 8.44
C SER A 54 -2.77 -10.01 8.30
N SER A 55 -4.06 -10.10 7.98
CA SER A 55 -4.70 -11.38 7.74
C SER A 55 -3.88 -12.10 6.68
N PRO A 56 -3.56 -13.40 6.84
CA PRO A 56 -2.83 -14.15 5.83
C PRO A 56 -3.47 -14.02 4.44
N ILE A 57 -4.79 -13.79 4.40
CA ILE A 57 -5.57 -13.51 3.20
C ILE A 57 -5.07 -12.25 2.46
N SER A 58 -4.77 -11.16 3.18
CA SER A 58 -4.25 -9.93 2.55
C SER A 58 -2.86 -10.12 1.95
N ALA A 59 -2.04 -10.99 2.55
CA ALA A 59 -0.73 -11.32 2.00
C ALA A 59 -0.87 -12.15 0.72
N VAL A 60 -1.81 -13.10 0.67
CA VAL A 60 -2.11 -13.88 -0.55
C VAL A 60 -2.56 -12.96 -1.69
N PHE A 61 -3.47 -12.02 -1.45
CA PHE A 61 -3.90 -11.07 -2.48
C PHE A 61 -2.76 -10.16 -2.96
N LEU A 62 -1.84 -9.78 -2.07
CA LEU A 62 -0.66 -9.00 -2.44
C LEU A 62 0.26 -9.79 -3.37
N VAL A 63 0.55 -11.05 -3.03
CA VAL A 63 1.36 -11.96 -3.87
C VAL A 63 0.69 -12.17 -5.22
N LEU A 64 -0.63 -12.38 -5.24
CA LEU A 64 -1.39 -12.52 -6.47
C LEU A 64 -1.24 -11.28 -7.36
N THR A 65 -1.31 -10.09 -6.76
CA THR A 65 -1.12 -8.83 -7.50
C THR A 65 0.29 -8.68 -8.04
N LEU A 66 1.30 -9.14 -7.30
CA LEU A 66 2.68 -9.13 -7.78
C LEU A 66 2.89 -10.01 -9.01
N ILE A 67 2.20 -11.16 -9.06
CA ILE A 67 2.27 -12.11 -10.19
C ILE A 67 1.59 -11.56 -11.46
N LEU A 68 0.65 -10.61 -11.34
CA LEU A 68 0.01 -9.99 -12.50
C LEU A 68 1.01 -9.30 -13.43
N LEU A 69 2.12 -8.76 -12.91
CA LEU A 69 3.14 -8.11 -13.74
C LEU A 69 3.87 -9.09 -14.68
N PRO A 70 4.54 -10.16 -14.23
CA PRO A 70 5.13 -11.14 -15.14
C PRO A 70 4.08 -11.83 -16.02
N LEU A 71 2.87 -12.03 -15.50
CA LEU A 71 1.77 -12.58 -16.30
C LEU A 71 1.38 -11.65 -17.47
N SER A 72 1.44 -10.33 -17.30
CA SER A 72 1.19 -9.37 -18.38
C SER A 72 2.22 -9.50 -19.52
N PHE A 73 3.49 -9.75 -19.20
CA PHE A 73 4.51 -10.04 -20.22
C PHE A 73 4.23 -11.35 -20.93
N LEU A 74 3.84 -12.40 -20.19
CA LEU A 74 3.48 -13.68 -20.78
C LEU A 74 2.32 -13.51 -21.77
N VAL A 75 1.30 -12.72 -21.43
CA VAL A 75 0.17 -12.41 -22.32
C VAL A 75 0.60 -11.66 -23.57
N ILE A 76 1.53 -10.70 -23.48
CA ILE A 76 2.01 -9.92 -24.63
C ILE A 76 2.90 -10.74 -25.57
N TYR A 77 3.74 -11.63 -25.02
CA TYR A 77 4.66 -12.45 -25.81
C TYR A 77 4.03 -13.75 -26.34
N PHE A 78 2.84 -14.12 -25.87
CA PHE A 78 2.13 -15.29 -26.39
C PHE A 78 1.54 -14.97 -27.76
N THR A 79 2.31 -15.28 -28.81
CA THR A 79 2.10 -14.86 -30.21
C THR A 79 0.80 -15.37 -30.85
N GLU A 80 0.11 -16.32 -30.23
CA GLU A 80 -1.14 -16.92 -30.75
C GLU A 80 -2.42 -16.18 -30.28
N MET A 81 -2.30 -15.19 -29.39
CA MET A 81 -3.48 -14.45 -28.90
C MET A 81 -3.91 -13.37 -29.90
N ASP A 82 -5.21 -13.31 -30.20
CA ASP A 82 -5.77 -12.18 -30.93
C ASP A 82 -5.71 -10.89 -30.12
N MET A 83 -5.53 -9.77 -30.82
CA MET A 83 -5.34 -8.44 -30.22
C MET A 83 -6.49 -8.04 -29.29
N ILE A 84 -7.72 -8.34 -29.67
CA ILE A 84 -8.91 -7.98 -28.88
C ILE A 84 -8.86 -8.68 -27.52
N MET A 85 -8.48 -9.95 -27.53
CA MET A 85 -8.40 -10.77 -26.32
C MET A 85 -7.21 -10.36 -25.43
N GLN A 86 -6.05 -10.08 -26.05
CA GLN A 86 -4.87 -9.58 -25.33
C GLN A 86 -5.16 -8.26 -24.61
N THR A 87 -5.76 -7.29 -25.32
CA THR A 87 -6.12 -5.98 -24.78
C THR A 87 -7.17 -6.12 -23.68
N GLY A 88 -8.19 -6.95 -23.89
CA GLY A 88 -9.23 -7.25 -22.90
C GLY A 88 -8.64 -7.82 -21.60
N LEU A 89 -7.75 -8.82 -21.72
CA LEU A 89 -7.12 -9.45 -20.57
C LEU A 89 -6.21 -8.49 -19.80
N LEU A 90 -5.33 -7.74 -20.48
CA LEU A 90 -4.48 -6.73 -19.86
C LEU A 90 -5.30 -5.63 -19.18
N SER A 91 -6.40 -5.18 -19.79
CA SER A 91 -7.30 -4.20 -19.17
C SER A 91 -7.91 -4.72 -17.86
N SER A 92 -8.28 -6.00 -17.81
CA SER A 92 -8.79 -6.63 -16.60
C SER A 92 -7.72 -6.65 -15.49
N PHE A 93 -6.46 -6.89 -15.84
CA PHE A 93 -5.34 -6.89 -14.89
C PHE A 93 -5.12 -5.50 -14.29
N VAL A 94 -5.19 -4.45 -15.12
CA VAL A 94 -5.15 -3.05 -14.66
C VAL A 94 -6.29 -2.79 -13.68
N LEU A 95 -7.53 -3.12 -14.04
CA LEU A 95 -8.69 -2.90 -13.18
C LEU A 95 -8.56 -3.60 -11.83
N ILE A 96 -8.14 -4.88 -11.82
CA ILE A 96 -7.94 -5.65 -10.60
C ILE A 96 -6.88 -4.98 -9.71
N ALA A 97 -5.74 -4.59 -10.28
CA ALA A 97 -4.66 -3.93 -9.54
C ALA A 97 -5.10 -2.59 -8.94
N PHE A 98 -5.83 -1.76 -9.69
CA PHE A 98 -6.36 -0.48 -9.21
C PHE A 98 -7.43 -0.66 -8.12
N ILE A 99 -8.38 -1.57 -8.31
CA ILE A 99 -9.40 -1.86 -7.29
C ILE A 99 -8.74 -2.33 -6.01
N HIS A 100 -7.73 -3.21 -6.10
CA HIS A 100 -7.00 -3.70 -4.95
C HIS A 100 -6.22 -2.57 -4.25
N ALA A 101 -5.56 -1.69 -5.00
CA ALA A 101 -4.87 -0.53 -4.46
C ALA A 101 -5.81 0.42 -3.71
N ILE A 102 -6.99 0.70 -4.28
CA ILE A 102 -8.02 1.53 -3.65
C ILE A 102 -8.49 0.87 -2.34
N ARG A 103 -8.78 -0.44 -2.35
CA ARG A 103 -9.21 -1.17 -1.16
C ARG A 103 -8.18 -1.10 -0.03
N LEU A 104 -6.90 -1.29 -0.34
CA LEU A 104 -5.81 -1.21 0.64
C LEU A 104 -5.59 0.21 1.16
N ASN A 105 -5.78 1.23 0.31
CA ASN A 105 -5.69 2.62 0.71
C ASN A 105 -6.82 3.00 1.68
N TYR A 106 -8.06 2.55 1.44
CA TYR A 106 -9.18 2.71 2.38
C TYR A 106 -8.94 1.98 3.70
N ALA A 107 -8.31 0.80 3.65
CA ALA A 107 -7.91 0.05 4.83
C ALA A 107 -6.68 0.65 5.56
N ARG A 108 -6.16 1.81 5.13
CA ARG A 108 -4.96 2.48 5.65
C ARG A 108 -3.73 1.55 5.73
N SER A 109 -3.68 0.53 4.87
CA SER A 109 -2.58 -0.43 4.85
C SER A 109 -1.36 0.18 4.18
N MET A 110 -0.18 0.00 4.78
CA MET A 110 1.10 0.47 4.20
C MET A 110 1.41 -0.19 2.84
N PHE A 111 0.84 -1.37 2.57
CA PHE A 111 1.10 -2.14 1.35
C PHE A 111 0.34 -1.66 0.11
N PHE A 112 -0.48 -0.61 0.20
CA PHE A 112 -1.24 -0.10 -0.95
C PHE A 112 -0.36 0.37 -2.13
N GLN A 113 0.91 0.68 -1.86
CA GLN A 113 1.87 1.17 -2.85
C GLN A 113 2.18 0.13 -3.93
N PHE A 114 2.30 -1.14 -3.57
CA PHE A 114 2.63 -2.23 -4.50
C PHE A 114 1.59 -2.42 -5.61
N PRO A 115 0.30 -2.68 -5.31
CA PRO A 115 -0.72 -2.86 -6.35
C PRO A 115 -0.92 -1.60 -7.20
N LEU A 116 -0.70 -0.41 -6.63
CA LEU A 116 -0.75 0.86 -7.37
C LEU A 116 0.36 0.92 -8.43
N ILE A 117 1.61 0.65 -8.05
CA ILE A 117 2.74 0.68 -8.97
C ILE A 117 2.57 -0.39 -10.06
N ILE A 118 2.16 -1.60 -9.68
CA ILE A 118 1.92 -2.69 -10.64
C ILE A 118 0.83 -2.31 -11.63
N GLY A 119 -0.30 -1.76 -11.16
CA GLY A 119 -1.38 -1.31 -12.03
C GLY A 119 -0.94 -0.23 -13.02
N LEU A 120 -0.12 0.72 -12.58
CA LEU A 120 0.43 1.77 -13.44
C LEU A 120 1.41 1.23 -14.49
N LEU A 121 2.26 0.26 -14.13
CA LEU A 121 3.17 -0.39 -15.07
C LEU A 121 2.41 -1.21 -16.12
N ILE A 122 1.40 -1.97 -15.71
CA ILE A 122 0.57 -2.75 -16.64
C ILE A 122 -0.24 -1.81 -17.56
N ALA A 123 -0.72 -0.67 -17.05
CA ALA A 123 -1.41 0.33 -17.86
C ALA A 123 -0.50 0.96 -18.93
N LEU A 124 0.77 1.21 -18.59
CA LEU A 124 1.78 1.66 -19.55
C LEU A 124 2.03 0.57 -20.61
N LEU A 125 2.25 -0.69 -20.19
CA LEU A 125 2.46 -1.83 -21.09
C LEU A 125 1.30 -2.00 -22.06
N LEU A 126 0.06 -1.94 -21.57
CA LEU A 126 -1.15 -1.98 -22.39
C LEU A 126 -1.19 -0.85 -23.43
N THR A 127 -0.84 0.36 -23.03
CA THR A 127 -0.83 1.51 -23.94
C THR A 127 0.21 1.31 -25.05
N VAL A 128 1.41 0.85 -24.68
CA VAL A 128 2.48 0.58 -25.65
C VAL A 128 2.10 -0.57 -26.59
N SER A 129 1.48 -1.66 -26.09
CA SER A 129 1.08 -2.80 -26.92
C SER A 129 -0.01 -2.46 -27.92
N VAL A 130 -0.96 -1.60 -27.53
CA VAL A 130 -2.00 -1.10 -28.43
C VAL A 130 -1.39 -0.19 -29.48
N ILE A 131 -0.56 0.77 -29.08
CA ILE A 131 0.07 1.71 -30.02
C ILE A 131 0.97 0.97 -31.02
N SER A 132 1.73 -0.05 -30.59
CA SER A 132 2.65 -0.77 -31.47
C SER A 132 1.96 -1.56 -32.58
N HIS A 133 0.71 -1.97 -32.39
CA HIS A 133 -0.06 -2.64 -33.43
C HIS A 133 -0.81 -1.69 -34.36
N TYR A 134 -1.36 -0.59 -33.82
CA TYR A 134 -2.16 0.35 -34.62
C TYR A 134 -1.32 1.41 -35.33
N SER A 135 -0.15 1.76 -34.79
CA SER A 135 0.76 2.75 -35.36
C SER A 135 2.05 2.08 -35.82
N ALA A 136 2.33 2.16 -37.12
CA ALA A 136 3.61 1.74 -37.68
C ALA A 136 4.78 2.68 -37.31
N GLY A 137 4.49 3.85 -36.71
CA GLY A 137 5.50 4.86 -36.35
C GLY A 137 5.80 4.92 -34.85
N ASN A 138 7.09 5.03 -34.50
CA ASN A 138 7.57 5.16 -33.12
C ASN A 138 7.13 6.48 -32.45
N THR A 139 6.71 7.48 -33.22
CA THR A 139 6.27 8.80 -32.72
C THR A 139 5.10 8.71 -31.75
N ALA A 140 4.13 7.82 -32.00
CA ALA A 140 2.98 7.64 -31.11
C ALA A 140 3.41 7.10 -29.73
N ILE A 141 4.46 6.28 -29.67
CA ILE A 141 5.03 5.77 -28.41
C ILE A 141 5.71 6.93 -27.66
N PHE A 142 6.50 7.75 -28.35
CA PHE A 142 7.16 8.92 -27.74
C PHE A 142 6.19 9.95 -27.16
N VAL A 143 4.97 10.06 -27.69
CA VAL A 143 3.92 10.95 -27.16
C VAL A 143 3.16 10.31 -25.98
N SER A 144 2.99 8.99 -25.95
CA SER A 144 2.21 8.33 -24.90
C SER A 144 2.96 8.19 -23.57
N VAL A 145 4.28 7.98 -23.58
CA VAL A 145 5.11 7.87 -22.38
C VAL A 145 5.10 9.15 -21.50
N PRO A 146 5.25 10.38 -22.03
CA PRO A 146 5.17 11.59 -21.21
C PRO A 146 3.76 11.81 -20.64
N PHE A 147 2.71 11.40 -21.36
CA PHE A 147 1.35 11.42 -20.85
C PHE A 147 1.18 10.50 -19.62
N HIS A 148 1.69 9.28 -19.68
CA HIS A 148 1.73 8.38 -18.52
C HIS A 148 2.59 8.93 -17.38
N SER A 149 3.72 9.54 -17.70
CA SER A 149 4.62 10.15 -16.71
C SER A 149 3.95 11.31 -15.95
N LEU A 150 3.14 12.13 -16.65
CA LEU A 150 2.29 13.16 -16.03
C LEU A 150 1.26 12.55 -15.07
N ILE A 151 0.59 11.47 -15.49
CA ILE A 151 -0.38 10.75 -14.66
C ILE A 151 0.30 10.24 -13.39
N TRP A 152 1.48 9.62 -13.51
CA TRP A 152 2.24 9.10 -12.37
C TRP A 152 2.62 10.23 -11.41
N PHE A 153 3.11 11.35 -11.94
CA PHE A 153 3.42 12.53 -11.14
C PHE A 153 2.19 13.07 -10.39
N TYR A 154 1.05 13.20 -11.07
CA TYR A 154 -0.19 13.69 -10.47
C TYR A 154 -0.72 12.75 -9.38
N ILE A 155 -0.74 11.44 -9.63
CA ILE A 155 -1.13 10.43 -8.64
C ILE A 155 -0.16 10.44 -7.45
N GLY A 156 1.14 10.54 -7.73
CA GLY A 156 2.18 10.64 -6.71
C GLY A 156 2.01 11.87 -5.82
N TRP A 157 1.63 13.00 -6.40
CA TRP A 157 1.31 14.20 -5.65
C TRP A 157 0.07 14.04 -4.78
N LYS A 158 -1.04 13.54 -5.33
CA LYS A 158 -2.28 13.30 -4.58
C LYS A 158 -2.09 12.34 -3.40
N LEU A 159 -1.29 11.29 -3.59
CA LEU A 159 -1.02 10.26 -2.58
C LEU A 159 0.24 10.55 -1.73
N LYS A 160 0.90 11.69 -1.94
CA LYS A 160 2.17 12.10 -1.28
C LYS A 160 3.29 11.04 -1.40
N LEU A 161 3.32 10.30 -2.50
CA LEU A 161 4.31 9.26 -2.79
C LEU A 161 5.50 9.85 -3.57
N LYS A 162 6.58 10.20 -2.85
CA LYS A 162 7.78 10.81 -3.45
C LYS A 162 8.41 9.94 -4.54
N TYR A 163 8.46 8.62 -4.35
CA TYR A 163 9.03 7.69 -5.33
C TYR A 163 8.30 7.73 -6.68
N LEU A 164 6.97 7.89 -6.66
CA LEU A 164 6.17 7.95 -7.89
C LEU A 164 6.32 9.30 -8.61
N GLN A 165 6.56 10.38 -7.86
CA GLN A 165 6.93 11.68 -8.44
C GLN A 165 8.30 11.62 -9.12
N ILE A 166 9.29 11.01 -8.44
CA ILE A 166 10.64 10.84 -8.98
C ILE A 166 10.60 9.98 -10.25
N SER A 167 9.85 8.87 -10.25
CA SER A 167 9.73 8.03 -11.45
C SER A 167 9.06 8.76 -12.62
N GLY A 168 8.04 9.60 -12.37
CA GLY A 168 7.43 10.44 -13.39
C GLY A 168 8.41 11.46 -13.99
N VAL A 169 9.22 12.12 -13.15
CA VAL A 169 10.24 13.07 -13.63
C VAL A 169 11.33 12.36 -14.42
N ILE A 170 11.81 11.21 -13.95
CA ILE A 170 12.77 10.38 -14.69
C ILE A 170 12.19 9.96 -16.03
N GLY A 171 10.93 9.53 -16.08
CA GLY A 171 10.24 9.15 -17.31
C GLY A 171 10.20 10.28 -18.34
N MET A 172 9.88 11.51 -17.89
CA MET A 172 9.94 12.69 -18.76
C MET A 172 11.35 12.98 -19.29
N LEU A 173 12.35 12.97 -18.41
CA LEU A 173 13.74 13.22 -18.80
C LEU A 173 14.22 12.20 -19.82
N LEU A 174 13.91 10.92 -19.62
CA LEU A 174 14.29 9.84 -20.52
C LEU A 174 13.70 10.04 -21.92
N VAL A 175 12.43 10.44 -22.01
CA VAL A 175 11.79 10.77 -23.30
C VAL A 175 12.46 11.96 -23.96
N THR A 176 12.77 13.03 -23.23
CA THR A 176 13.44 14.20 -23.81
C THR A 176 14.82 13.85 -24.36
N ILE A 177 15.58 13.01 -23.66
CA ILE A 177 16.90 12.53 -24.14
C ILE A 177 16.72 11.69 -25.41
N LEU A 178 15.75 10.77 -25.42
CA LEU A 178 15.50 9.90 -26.58
C LEU A 178 15.01 10.64 -27.84
N ILE A 179 14.35 11.78 -27.68
CA ILE A 179 13.92 12.61 -28.82
C ILE A 179 15.11 13.39 -29.41
N VAL A 180 16.08 13.75 -28.57
CA VAL A 180 17.25 14.57 -28.97
C VAL A 180 18.39 13.72 -29.53
N LEU A 181 18.55 12.48 -29.06
CA LEU A 181 19.57 11.52 -29.51
C LEU A 181 19.15 10.85 -30.84
#